data_AF-A0A3M5VBW1-F1
#
_entry.id   AF-A0A3M5VBW1-F1
#
_cell.length_a   1.000
_cell.length_b   1.000
_cell.length_c   1.000
_cell.angle_alpha   90.00
_cell.angle_beta   90.00
_cell.angle_gamma   90.00
#
_symmetry.space_group_name_H-M   'P 1'
#
loop_
_entity.id
_entity.type
_entity.pdbx_description
1 polymer ?
#
loop_
_entity_poly.entity_id
_entity_poly.type
_entity_poly.pdbx_seq_one_letter_code
_entity_poly.pdbx_strand_id
1 'polypeptide(L)' 'MMQGCNIPFTAALAAATRIPVIASGGIHNLGDIQALLNAKAPGIIGAITGRAIYEGTLDVAEAQALCDREQR' A
#
# COMPACT_ATOMS: atom_id res chain seq x y z
N MET A 1 -7.68 -15.09 -8.11
CA MET A 1 -6.24 -14.78 -8.19
C MET A 1 -5.91 -13.69 -7.20
N MET A 2 -4.77 -13.79 -6.53
CA MET A 2 -4.23 -12.86 -5.55
C MET A 2 -2.70 -12.86 -5.72
N GLN A 3 -2.12 -11.94 -6.49
CA GLN A 3 -0.67 -11.92 -6.76
C GLN A 3 0.08 -10.84 -5.98
N GLY A 4 -0.54 -10.27 -4.94
CA GLY A 4 0.04 -9.14 -4.21
C GLY A 4 0.00 -7.83 -5.00
N CYS A 5 0.34 -6.71 -4.36
CA CYS A 5 0.45 -5.42 -5.04
C CYS A 5 1.71 -5.39 -5.92
N ASN A 6 1.59 -4.88 -7.16
CA ASN A 6 2.77 -4.67 -8.01
C ASN A 6 3.48 -3.37 -7.64
N ILE A 7 4.29 -3.43 -6.59
CA ILE A 7 5.01 -2.28 -6.03
C ILE A 7 5.99 -1.66 -7.04
N PRO A 8 6.83 -2.42 -7.78
CA PRO A 8 7.75 -1.83 -8.76
C PRO A 8 7.03 -1.01 -9.83
N PHE A 9 5.92 -1.52 -10.36
CA PHE A 9 5.14 -0.80 -11.36
C PHE A 9 4.48 0.45 -10.75
N THR A 10 3.90 0.35 -9.56
CA THR A 10 3.24 1.47 -8.88
C THR A 10 4.24 2.59 -8.56
N ALA A 11 5.45 2.25 -8.12
CA ALA A 11 6.52 3.20 -7.86
C ALA A 11 7.03 3.86 -9.15
N ALA A 12 7.19 3.09 -10.23
CA ALA A 12 7.56 3.64 -11.54
C ALA A 12 6.50 4.62 -12.08
N LEU A 13 5.22 4.28 -11.92
CA LEU A 13 4.11 5.18 -12.27
C LEU A 13 4.17 6.47 -11.44
N ALA A 14 4.33 6.35 -10.12
CA ALA A 14 4.43 7.48 -9.21
C ALA A 14 5.62 8.41 -9.53
N ALA A 15 6.75 7.85 -10.00
CA ALA A 15 7.91 8.63 -10.43
C ALA A 15 7.72 9.33 -11.78
N ALA A 16 6.84 8.81 -12.65
CA ALA A 16 6.61 9.32 -14.00
C ALA A 16 5.60 10.48 -14.06
N THR A 17 4.90 10.79 -12.96
CA THR A 17 3.86 11.82 -12.91
C THR A 17 3.98 12.70 -11.67
N ARG A 18 3.35 13.88 -11.71
CA ARG A 18 3.17 14.75 -10.54
C ARG A 18 1.84 14.47 -9.83
N ILE A 19 1.01 13.60 -10.38
CA ILE A 19 -0.29 13.23 -9.80
C ILE A 19 -0.04 12.20 -8.70
N PRO A 20 -0.54 12.42 -7.47
CA PRO A 20 -0.43 11.44 -6.41
C PRO A 20 -1.05 10.10 -6.79
N VAL A 21 -0.35 9.00 -6.47
CA VAL A 21 -0.75 7.63 -6.80
C VAL A 21 -1.23 6.92 -5.54
N ILE A 22 -2.30 6.15 -5.68
CA ILE A 22 -2.80 5.24 -4.64
C ILE A 22 -2.62 3.82 -5.16
N ALA A 23 -1.94 2.97 -4.40
CA ALA A 23 -1.78 1.56 -4.73
C ALA A 23 -3.14 0.85 -4.58
N SER A 24 -3.68 0.29 -5.66
CA SER A 24 -4.99 -0.37 -5.63
C SER A 24 -4.87 -1.80 -6.11
N GLY A 25 -5.32 -2.74 -5.28
CA GLY A 25 -5.32 -4.17 -5.57
C GLY A 25 -4.14 -4.95 -4.99
N GLY A 26 -4.43 -6.18 -4.56
CA GLY A 26 -3.42 -7.10 -4.05
C GLY A 26 -2.92 -6.84 -2.62
N ILE A 27 -3.55 -5.91 -1.89
CA ILE A 27 -3.25 -5.67 -0.46
C ILE A 27 -3.98 -6.74 0.37
N HIS A 28 -3.24 -7.53 1.15
CA HIS A 28 -3.77 -8.68 1.87
C HIS A 28 -3.45 -8.69 3.35
N ASN A 29 -2.30 -8.19 3.76
CA ASN A 29 -1.89 -8.16 5.16
C ASN A 29 -0.95 -6.99 5.43
N LEU A 30 -0.55 -6.83 6.69
CA LEU A 30 0.39 -5.78 7.13
C LEU A 30 1.73 -5.80 6.38
N GLY A 31 2.18 -6.98 5.93
CA GLY A 31 3.40 -7.13 5.15
C GLY A 31 3.33 -6.41 3.80
N ASP A 32 2.16 -6.39 3.16
CA ASP A 32 1.96 -5.65 1.90
C ASP A 32 2.04 -4.12 2.12
N ILE A 33 1.50 -3.64 3.26
CA ILE A 33 1.61 -2.24 3.67
C ILE A 33 3.05 -1.87 3.95
N GLN A 34 3.78 -2.72 4.71
CA GLN A 34 5.19 -2.52 4.99
C GLN A 34 6.02 -2.50 3.69
N ALA A 35 5.71 -3.37 2.73
CA ALA A 35 6.41 -3.41 1.46
C ALA A 35 6.19 -2.11 0.64
N LEU A 36 4.98 -1.55 0.66
CA LEU A 36 4.69 -0.24 0.05
C LEU A 36 5.48 0.89 0.72
N LEU A 37 5.54 0.92 2.05
CA LEU A 37 6.33 1.90 2.80
C LEU A 37 7.83 1.77 2.49
N ASN A 38 8.35 0.54 2.45
CA ASN A 38 9.75 0.24 2.14
C ASN A 38 10.15 0.62 0.71
N ALA A 39 9.20 0.76 -0.21
CA ALA A 39 9.46 1.22 -1.57
C ALA A 39 9.96 2.67 -1.63
N LYS A 40 9.73 3.45 -0.55
CA LYS A 40 10.15 4.86 -0.43
C LYS A 40 9.82 5.70 -1.66
N ALA A 41 8.66 5.42 -2.27
CA ALA A 41 8.19 6.08 -3.48
C ALA A 41 7.33 7.29 -3.09
N PRO A 42 7.86 8.54 -3.11
CA PRO A 42 7.18 9.70 -2.54
C PRO A 42 5.87 10.08 -3.25
N GLY A 43 5.68 9.62 -4.49
CA GLY A 43 4.42 9.82 -5.22
C GLY A 43 3.32 8.82 -4.85
N ILE A 44 3.61 7.76 -4.09
CA ILE A 44 2.59 6.85 -3.53
C ILE A 44 2.12 7.43 -2.21
N ILE A 45 0.85 7.82 -2.14
CA ILE A 45 0.27 8.50 -0.97
C ILE A 45 -0.69 7.64 -0.15
N GLY A 46 -0.96 6.42 -0.59
CA GLY A 46 -1.86 5.52 0.12
C GLY A 46 -2.11 4.21 -0.62
N ALA A 47 -2.96 3.38 -0.03
CA ALA A 47 -3.39 2.11 -0.60
C ALA A 47 -4.89 1.88 -0.41
N ILE A 48 -5.52 1.17 -1.34
CA ILE A 48 -6.91 0.73 -1.25
C ILE A 48 -6.91 -0.77 -0.98
N THR A 49 -7.63 -1.16 0.07
CA THR A 49 -7.88 -2.54 0.44
C THR A 49 -9.36 -2.77 0.68
N GLY A 50 -9.84 -3.95 0.34
CA GLY A 50 -11.24 -4.33 0.40
C GLY A 50 -11.39 -5.70 1.02
N ARG A 51 -11.33 -6.75 0.19
CA ARG A 51 -11.56 -8.13 0.62
C ARG A 51 -10.75 -8.56 1.85
N ALA A 52 -9.51 -8.09 1.99
CA ALA A 52 -8.67 -8.40 3.15
C ALA A 52 -9.24 -7.92 4.50
N ILE A 53 -9.98 -6.81 4.50
CA ILE A 53 -10.69 -6.31 5.69
C ILE A 53 -11.82 -7.28 6.05
N TYR A 54 -12.61 -7.69 5.05
CA TYR A 54 -13.75 -8.59 5.26
C TYR A 54 -13.33 -10.03 5.62
N GLU A 55 -12.18 -10.48 5.11
CA GLU A 55 -11.58 -11.79 5.40
C GLU A 55 -10.75 -11.77 6.71
N GLY A 56 -10.56 -10.61 7.33
CA GLY A 56 -9.80 -10.46 8.59
C GLY A 56 -8.29 -10.68 8.44
N THR A 57 -7.77 -10.71 7.21
CA THR A 57 -6.33 -10.85 6.94
C THR A 57 -5.57 -9.54 7.10
N LEU A 58 -6.29 -8.41 7.13
CA LEU A 58 -5.77 -7.09 7.43
C LEU A 58 -6.69 -6.36 8.40
N ASP A 59 -6.17 -5.98 9.56
CA ASP A 59 -6.81 -5.00 10.44
C ASP A 59 -6.48 -3.57 9.96
N VAL A 60 -7.53 -2.76 9.77
CA VAL A 60 -7.38 -1.39 9.24
C VAL A 60 -6.72 -0.46 10.26
N ALA A 61 -7.04 -0.62 11.54
CA ALA A 61 -6.49 0.24 12.59
C ALA A 61 -4.99 -0.02 12.78
N GLU A 62 -4.57 -1.29 12.76
CA GLU A 62 -3.16 -1.67 12.80
C GLU A 62 -2.40 -1.18 11.56
N ALA A 63 -2.99 -1.32 10.37
CA ALA A 63 -2.40 -0.83 9.13
C ALA A 63 -2.22 0.69 9.14
N GLN A 64 -3.23 1.44 9.59
CA GLN A 64 -3.13 2.89 9.72
C GLN A 64 -2.07 3.29 10.75
N ALA A 65 -2.04 2.65 11.92
CA ALA A 65 -1.04 2.92 12.94
C ALA A 65 0.39 2.64 12.45
N LEU A 66 0.59 1.65 11.58
CA LEU A 66 1.87 1.42 10.92
C LEU A 66 2.26 2.58 10.00
N CYS A 67 1.34 3.03 9.13
CA CYS A 67 1.57 4.17 8.25
C CYS A 67 1.91 5.46 9.03
N ASP A 68 1.19 5.74 10.12
CA ASP A 68 1.39 6.96 10.92
C ASP A 68 2.76 7.00 11.63
N ARG A 69 3.31 5.83 12.00
CA ARG A 69 4.63 5.73 12.63
C ARG A 69 5.78 6.03 11.66
N GLU A 70 5.67 5.56 10.42
CA GLU A 70 6.72 5.70 9.40
C GLU A 70 6.70 7.06 8.69
N GLN A 71 5.65 7.87 8.92
CA GLN A 71 5.53 9.25 8.41
C GLN A 71 6.15 10.31 9.35
N ARG A 72 6.69 9.90 10.51
CA ARG A 72 7.36 10.80 11.47
C ARG A 72 8.84 10.98 11.19
#